data_AF-Q6L2C6-F1
#
_entry.id   AF-Q6L2C6-F1
#
_cell.length_a   1.000
_cell.length_b   1.000
_cell.length_c   1.000
_cell.angle_alpha   90.00
_cell.angle_beta   90.00
_cell.angle_gamma   90.00
#
_symmetry.space_group_name_H-M   'P 1'
#
loop_
_entity.id
_entity.type
_entity.pdbx_description
1 polymer ?
#
loop_
_entity_poly.entity_id
_entity_poly.type
_entity_poly.pdbx_seq_one_letter_code
_entity_poly.pdbx_strand_id
1 'polypeptide(L)'
;MNRRNYIRQFHFSRFSISIYEYYIIIIASAIILFAILEYLYNLGILSLMILILLIRRSGAGMVSQYSLWKNMKKKRLLPRSLDVINYIENKTNGNVLICGTSGQGKSKLMRYLLYSSDDLKYIFSYKSNDEYLKMGYKIINIKNNLINPFNDVDSFVSSFLITFSMDNLGITAQYIPSLLMEIAKLSGDWISFSNEIESRLKRSRDSIQRSALLFIKESIKSLYNGNYKGFELKDESMVFDFSSLNLNAQIFYTELLLRMIWNDLSNNRKKCIICIDEAHRMLKSFGRYHSIYVEIAREIRAFGKLWTSTQNYSDLDDSIRNQFATQFIFNTVNENDLRALEKIDEKLRYAAYTMPRHVFTDARYEWIYKTVPEFTLYWFPVNYNNLNDDKSDNKINIIRSLKEKPGTIDDIRNSMASDIIELKNDNIIRSIDMDGEIYFLNRKGISDLHRYMQDIVIKMLLNKGYSVSEARPGEDKPDIMTETFNIEIETGFKHDKSDLIRRIKNSNKKTYVIVPNNDVKSRYNDMYVFTIKEFKDLLNKIKN
;
A
#
# COMPACT_ATOMS: atom_id res chain seq x y z
N MET A 1 5.66 -4.62 33.94
CA MET A 1 5.30 -3.33 34.58
C MET A 1 5.96 -2.22 33.77
N ASN A 2 5.35 -1.08 33.43
CA ASN A 2 3.98 -0.59 33.70
C ASN A 2 3.32 -0.06 32.41
N ARG A 3 2.01 -0.26 32.25
CA ARG A 3 1.21 0.50 31.27
C ARG A 3 1.00 1.91 31.85
N ARG A 4 1.53 2.95 31.19
CA ARG A 4 1.10 4.34 31.46
C ARG A 4 -0.16 4.63 30.65
N ASN A 5 -1.19 5.12 31.33
CA ASN A 5 -2.45 5.50 30.69
C ASN A 5 -2.28 6.82 29.93
N TYR A 6 -2.39 6.78 28.59
CA TYR A 6 -2.55 8.00 27.80
C TYR A 6 -3.98 8.51 27.93
N ILE A 7 -4.21 9.36 28.94
CA ILE A 7 -5.45 10.14 29.06
C ILE A 7 -5.42 11.21 27.96
N ARG A 8 -6.52 11.34 27.21
CA ARG A 8 -6.66 12.35 26.15
C ARG A 8 -6.68 13.75 26.76
N GLN A 9 -5.63 14.53 26.54
CA GLN A 9 -5.67 15.99 26.72
C GLN A 9 -6.25 16.63 25.46
N PHE A 10 -7.25 17.49 25.62
CA PHE A 10 -7.76 18.35 24.55
C PHE A 10 -7.14 19.75 24.72
N HIS A 11 -6.40 20.21 23.71
CA HIS A 11 -5.91 21.59 23.68
C HIS A 11 -6.97 22.52 23.08
N PHE A 12 -7.66 23.26 23.94
CA PHE A 12 -8.17 24.59 23.59
C PHE A 12 -7.22 25.66 24.15
N SER A 13 -7.31 26.87 23.60
CA SER A 13 -6.35 27.94 23.86
C SER A 13 -6.33 28.40 25.33
N ARG A 14 -5.12 28.48 25.90
CA ARG A 14 -4.73 29.10 27.19
C ARG A 14 -5.15 28.46 28.53
N PHE A 15 -6.08 27.50 28.60
CA PHE A 15 -6.28 26.71 29.83
C PHE A 15 -6.51 25.22 29.55
N SER A 16 -5.62 24.37 30.09
CA SER A 16 -5.67 22.92 29.97
C SER A 16 -6.49 22.29 31.10
N ILE A 17 -7.82 22.39 31.00
CA ILE A 17 -8.77 21.79 31.94
C ILE A 17 -9.04 20.34 31.53
N SER A 18 -8.92 19.38 32.45
CA SER A 18 -9.26 17.98 32.18
C SER A 18 -10.77 17.77 32.07
N ILE A 19 -11.19 16.67 31.43
CA ILE A 19 -12.62 16.31 31.32
C ILE A 19 -13.31 16.23 32.70
N TYR A 20 -12.60 15.78 33.74
CA TYR A 20 -13.16 15.70 35.09
C TYR A 20 -13.34 17.08 35.73
N GLU A 21 -12.37 17.98 35.58
CA GLU A 21 -12.49 19.37 36.07
C GLU A 21 -13.59 20.13 35.32
N TYR A 22 -13.79 19.88 34.02
CA TYR A 22 -14.89 20.46 33.25
C TYR A 22 -16.27 19.98 33.75
N TYR A 23 -16.42 18.68 34.08
CA TYR A 23 -17.64 18.17 34.72
C TYR A 23 -17.83 18.75 36.14
N ILE A 24 -16.76 18.89 36.93
CA ILE A 24 -16.83 19.50 38.27
C ILE A 24 -17.26 20.97 38.18
N ILE A 25 -16.74 21.74 37.23
CA ILE A 25 -17.15 23.13 36.99
C ILE A 25 -18.64 23.18 36.62
N ILE A 26 -19.12 22.35 35.69
CA ILE A 26 -20.54 22.31 35.32
C ILE A 26 -21.43 21.95 36.52
N ILE A 27 -21.04 20.95 37.32
CA ILE A 27 -21.81 20.52 38.50
C ILE A 27 -21.80 21.62 39.57
N ALA A 28 -20.66 22.24 39.85
CA ALA A 28 -20.55 23.35 40.80
C ALA A 28 -21.38 24.56 40.33
N SER A 29 -21.29 24.95 39.05
CA SER A 29 -22.12 26.01 38.48
C SER A 29 -23.62 25.69 38.55
N ALA A 30 -24.02 24.44 38.31
CA ALA A 30 -25.42 24.02 38.43
C ALA A 30 -25.91 24.08 39.89
N ILE A 31 -25.09 23.66 40.86
CA ILE A 31 -25.42 23.74 42.30
C ILE A 31 -25.50 25.20 42.77
N ILE A 32 -24.57 26.06 42.33
CA ILE A 32 -24.60 27.50 42.63
C ILE A 32 -25.84 28.16 42.01
N LEU A 33 -26.18 27.83 40.77
CA LEU A 33 -27.39 28.34 40.11
C LEU A 33 -28.67 27.88 40.82
N PHE A 34 -28.70 26.63 41.30
CA PHE A 34 -29.80 26.05 42.06
C PHE A 34 -29.96 26.71 43.44
N ALA A 35 -28.85 27.03 44.12
CA ALA A 35 -28.84 27.74 45.41
C ALA A 35 -29.20 29.23 45.28
N ILE A 36 -28.94 29.85 44.13
CA ILE A 36 -29.31 31.26 43.86
C ILE A 36 -30.77 31.39 43.40
N LEU A 37 -31.37 30.35 42.81
CA LEU A 37 -32.72 30.37 42.22
C LEU A 37 -33.73 29.48 42.98
N GLU A 38 -33.82 29.68 44.30
CA GLU A 38 -34.74 28.97 45.20
C GLU A 38 -36.24 29.11 44.81
N TYR A 39 -36.59 30.01 43.88
CA TYR A 39 -37.96 30.34 43.49
C TYR A 39 -38.41 29.90 42.08
N LEU A 40 -37.57 29.20 41.29
CA LEU A 40 -37.91 28.80 39.90
C LEU A 40 -37.68 27.31 39.61
N TYR A 41 -38.19 26.45 40.50
CA TYR A 41 -38.15 24.99 40.44
C TYR A 41 -38.46 24.40 39.04
N ASN A 42 -39.47 24.95 38.35
CA ASN A 42 -39.88 24.50 37.01
C ASN A 42 -38.85 24.78 35.90
N LEU A 43 -38.09 25.88 35.98
CA LEU A 43 -36.97 26.14 35.04
C LEU A 43 -35.73 25.30 35.38
N GLY A 44 -35.51 24.97 36.65
CA GLY A 44 -34.50 24.00 37.06
C GLY A 44 -34.76 22.62 36.43
N ILE A 45 -36.01 22.14 36.51
CA ILE A 45 -36.43 20.88 35.87
C ILE A 45 -36.32 20.96 34.35
N LEU A 46 -36.77 22.05 33.72
CA LEU A 46 -36.73 22.20 32.26
C LEU A 46 -35.29 22.22 31.72
N SER A 47 -34.37 22.95 32.38
CA SER A 47 -32.96 22.99 31.99
C SER A 47 -32.26 21.65 32.22
N LEU A 48 -32.58 20.93 33.31
CA LEU A 48 -32.10 19.57 33.54
C LEU A 48 -32.61 18.58 32.47
N MET A 49 -33.88 18.68 32.07
CA MET A 49 -34.44 17.86 30.98
C MET A 49 -33.78 18.17 29.63
N ILE A 50 -33.53 19.44 29.32
CA ILE A 50 -32.79 19.84 28.10
C ILE A 50 -31.36 19.29 28.14
N LEU A 51 -30.68 19.38 29.29
CA LEU A 51 -29.33 18.82 29.47
C LEU A 51 -29.32 17.29 29.29
N ILE A 52 -30.29 16.58 29.89
CA ILE A 52 -30.47 15.13 29.71
C ILE A 52 -30.75 14.78 28.24
N LEU A 53 -31.58 15.55 27.53
CA LEU A 53 -31.86 15.35 26.11
C LEU A 53 -30.62 15.59 25.23
N LEU A 54 -29.82 16.62 25.54
CA LEU A 54 -28.55 16.89 24.85
C LEU A 54 -27.51 15.78 25.10
N ILE A 55 -27.39 15.30 26.35
CA ILE A 55 -26.56 14.13 26.70
C ILE A 55 -27.05 12.86 26.00
N ARG A 56 -28.37 12.67 25.88
CA ARG A 56 -28.94 11.53 25.13
C ARG A 56 -28.68 11.64 23.63
N ARG A 57 -28.67 12.86 23.08
CA ARG A 57 -28.43 13.13 21.64
C ARG A 57 -26.94 12.97 21.26
N SER A 58 -26.01 13.38 22.12
CA SER A 58 -24.57 13.13 21.93
C SER A 58 -24.21 11.66 22.22
N GLY A 59 -24.77 11.07 23.27
CA GLY A 59 -24.63 9.65 23.60
C GLY A 59 -25.18 8.72 22.51
N ALA A 60 -26.28 9.10 21.83
CA ALA A 60 -26.84 8.32 20.73
C ALA A 60 -25.86 8.14 19.56
N GLY A 61 -25.04 9.16 19.24
CA GLY A 61 -23.99 9.05 18.23
C GLY A 61 -22.88 8.07 18.63
N MET A 62 -22.41 8.13 19.87
CA MET A 62 -21.38 7.20 20.37
C MET A 62 -21.90 5.75 20.48
N VAL A 63 -23.15 5.56 20.90
CA VAL A 63 -23.75 4.23 21.03
C VAL A 63 -24.14 3.64 19.67
N SER A 64 -24.58 4.46 18.70
CA SER A 64 -24.80 3.99 17.33
C SER A 64 -23.48 3.59 16.67
N GLN A 65 -22.42 4.41 16.74
CA GLN A 65 -21.11 4.08 16.17
C GLN A 65 -20.47 2.85 16.86
N TYR A 66 -20.56 2.71 18.18
CA TYR A 66 -20.03 1.52 18.87
C TYR A 66 -20.83 0.24 18.59
N SER A 67 -22.16 0.33 18.43
CA SER A 67 -22.99 -0.82 18.05
C SER A 67 -22.84 -1.19 16.58
N LEU A 68 -22.69 -0.22 15.67
CA LEU A 68 -22.29 -0.42 14.27
C LEU A 68 -20.94 -1.15 14.20
N TRP A 69 -19.92 -0.68 14.91
CA TRP A 69 -18.60 -1.34 14.98
C TRP A 69 -18.69 -2.78 15.51
N LYS A 70 -19.48 -3.01 16.57
CA LYS A 70 -19.69 -4.34 17.17
C LYS A 70 -20.48 -5.28 16.22
N ASN A 71 -21.37 -4.75 15.39
CA ASN A 71 -22.11 -5.50 14.38
C ASN A 71 -21.28 -5.79 13.12
N MET A 72 -20.45 -4.85 12.66
CA MET A 72 -19.47 -5.07 11.59
C MET A 72 -18.51 -6.21 11.97
N LYS A 73 -17.95 -6.19 13.19
CA LYS A 73 -17.10 -7.28 13.70
C LYS A 73 -17.79 -8.65 13.78
N LYS A 74 -19.12 -8.70 13.90
CA LYS A 74 -19.89 -9.96 13.95
C LYS A 74 -20.16 -10.58 12.58
N LYS A 75 -19.93 -9.87 11.48
CA LYS A 75 -20.03 -10.40 10.11
C LYS A 75 -18.69 -10.29 9.38
N ARG A 76 -17.66 -10.98 9.88
CA ARG A 76 -16.50 -11.36 9.06
C ARG A 76 -16.99 -12.29 7.95
N LEU A 77 -17.25 -11.71 6.78
CA LEU A 77 -17.50 -12.46 5.55
C LEU A 77 -16.28 -13.35 5.27
N LEU A 78 -16.52 -14.55 4.73
CA LEU A 78 -15.44 -15.42 4.29
C LEU A 78 -14.62 -14.69 3.21
N PRO A 79 -13.27 -14.65 3.30
CA PRO A 79 -12.46 -14.06 2.25
C PRO A 79 -12.71 -14.83 0.94
N ARG A 80 -13.12 -14.10 -0.09
CA ARG A 80 -13.22 -14.62 -1.45
C ARG A 80 -11.94 -14.24 -2.20
N SER A 81 -11.46 -15.13 -3.05
CA SER A 81 -10.50 -14.75 -4.07
C SER A 81 -11.13 -13.69 -4.97
N LEU A 82 -10.36 -12.63 -5.25
CA LEU A 82 -10.70 -11.59 -6.20
C LEU A 82 -9.56 -11.53 -7.20
N ASP A 83 -9.87 -11.68 -8.49
CA ASP A 83 -8.96 -11.26 -9.54
C ASP A 83 -8.91 -9.73 -9.51
N VAL A 84 -7.78 -9.19 -9.02
CA VAL A 84 -7.63 -7.75 -8.83
C VAL A 84 -7.43 -7.02 -10.16
N ILE A 85 -6.91 -7.69 -11.20
CA ILE A 85 -6.75 -7.09 -12.53
C ILE A 85 -8.13 -6.96 -13.18
N ASN A 86 -8.90 -8.04 -13.23
CA ASN A 86 -10.26 -8.03 -13.74
C ASN A 86 -11.16 -7.05 -12.94
N TYR A 87 -10.97 -6.94 -11.63
CA TYR A 87 -11.63 -5.91 -10.80
C TYR A 87 -11.27 -4.46 -11.19
N ILE A 88 -10.02 -4.19 -11.56
CA ILE A 88 -9.59 -2.87 -12.06
C ILE A 88 -10.15 -2.61 -13.47
N GLU A 89 -10.24 -3.62 -14.32
CA GLU A 89 -10.63 -3.46 -15.73
C GLU A 89 -12.14 -3.33 -15.94
N ASN A 90 -12.98 -3.87 -15.05
CA ASN A 90 -14.43 -3.63 -15.05
C ASN A 90 -14.83 -2.22 -14.55
N LYS A 91 -13.87 -1.34 -14.26
CA LYS A 91 -14.12 0.04 -13.81
C LYS A 91 -14.23 1.02 -14.98
N THR A 92 -14.74 2.22 -14.67
CA THR A 92 -14.84 3.34 -15.63
C THR A 92 -13.50 3.82 -16.21
N ASN A 93 -12.36 3.42 -15.62
CA ASN A 93 -11.03 3.44 -16.23
C ASN A 93 -10.06 2.54 -15.45
N GLY A 94 -8.95 2.16 -16.07
CA GLY A 94 -7.91 1.32 -15.45
C GLY A 94 -6.87 2.08 -14.61
N ASN A 95 -7.08 3.35 -14.25
CA ASN A 95 -6.12 4.12 -13.46
C ASN A 95 -6.23 3.73 -11.97
N VAL A 96 -5.08 3.49 -11.32
CA VAL A 96 -4.98 3.00 -9.94
C VAL A 96 -4.15 3.95 -9.09
N LEU A 97 -4.73 4.43 -8.00
CA LEU A 97 -4.04 5.18 -6.93
C LEU A 97 -3.86 4.27 -5.70
N ILE A 98 -2.66 4.24 -5.12
CA ILE A 98 -2.36 3.45 -3.92
C ILE A 98 -1.79 4.35 -2.80
N CYS A 99 -2.57 4.60 -1.76
CA CYS A 99 -2.24 5.54 -0.68
C CYS A 99 -2.08 4.85 0.68
N GLY A 100 -1.39 5.52 1.61
CA GLY A 100 -1.23 5.09 3.00
C GLY A 100 0.21 5.17 3.51
N THR A 101 0.37 4.98 4.81
CA THR A 101 1.63 5.21 5.52
C THR A 101 2.77 4.27 5.09
N SER A 102 4.01 4.61 5.47
CA SER A 102 5.19 3.81 5.13
C SER A 102 5.11 2.38 5.70
N GLY A 103 5.65 1.40 4.97
CA GLY A 103 5.69 0.00 5.39
C GLY A 103 4.35 -0.76 5.34
N GLN A 104 3.22 -0.13 5.01
CA GLN A 104 1.89 -0.76 5.03
C GLN A 104 1.65 -1.82 3.96
N GLY A 105 2.40 -1.80 2.84
CA GLY A 105 2.29 -2.82 1.78
C GLY A 105 2.08 -2.29 0.37
N LYS A 106 1.99 -0.97 0.17
CA LYS A 106 1.75 -0.32 -1.15
C LYS A 106 2.62 -0.90 -2.27
N SER A 107 3.94 -0.93 -2.10
CA SER A 107 4.88 -1.45 -3.11
C SER A 107 4.79 -2.98 -3.29
N LYS A 108 4.26 -3.74 -2.31
CA LYS A 108 3.89 -5.16 -2.50
C LYS A 108 2.68 -5.28 -3.42
N LEU A 109 1.66 -4.45 -3.19
CA LEU A 109 0.46 -4.41 -4.03
C LEU A 109 0.80 -3.95 -5.45
N MET A 110 1.53 -2.83 -5.60
CA MET A 110 1.96 -2.31 -6.90
C MET A 110 2.72 -3.37 -7.71
N ARG A 111 3.71 -4.05 -7.11
CA ARG A 111 4.45 -5.13 -7.79
C ARG A 111 3.58 -6.30 -8.17
N TYR A 112 2.64 -6.72 -7.32
CA TYR A 112 1.70 -7.79 -7.66
C TYR A 112 0.82 -7.41 -8.86
N LEU A 113 0.28 -6.18 -8.90
CA LEU A 113 -0.49 -5.70 -10.04
C LEU A 113 0.36 -5.68 -11.33
N LEU A 114 1.59 -5.15 -11.25
CA LEU A 114 2.52 -5.08 -12.38
C LEU A 114 2.93 -6.46 -12.90
N TYR A 115 3.09 -7.46 -12.03
CA TYR A 115 3.34 -8.86 -12.40
C TYR A 115 2.09 -9.62 -12.88
N SER A 116 0.88 -9.11 -12.61
CA SER A 116 -0.37 -9.80 -12.93
C SER A 116 -1.05 -9.26 -14.20
N SER A 117 -0.71 -8.04 -14.63
CA SER A 117 -1.14 -7.49 -15.91
C SER A 117 -0.12 -7.75 -17.01
N ASP A 118 -0.57 -8.02 -18.22
CA ASP A 118 0.30 -8.30 -19.37
C ASP A 118 0.71 -7.03 -20.16
N ASP A 119 -0.02 -5.91 -20.04
CA ASP A 119 0.26 -4.61 -20.69
C ASP A 119 1.74 -4.17 -20.57
N LEU A 120 2.25 -3.43 -21.56
CA LEU A 120 3.60 -2.86 -21.55
C LEU A 120 3.84 -1.96 -20.32
N LYS A 121 4.89 -2.17 -19.50
CA LYS A 121 5.14 -1.38 -18.28
C LYS A 121 6.27 -0.37 -18.44
N TYR A 122 6.03 0.87 -18.01
CA TYR A 122 7.03 1.93 -17.86
C TYR A 122 7.08 2.39 -16.39
N ILE A 123 8.07 1.93 -15.63
CA ILE A 123 8.12 2.04 -14.17
C ILE A 123 9.19 3.04 -13.73
N PHE A 124 8.82 4.06 -12.95
CA PHE A 124 9.72 5.11 -12.47
C PHE A 124 10.19 4.80 -11.03
N SER A 125 11.48 4.51 -10.87
CA SER A 125 12.10 4.09 -9.62
C SER A 125 13.06 5.15 -9.05
N TYR A 126 12.78 5.64 -7.85
CA TYR A 126 13.50 6.77 -7.23
C TYR A 126 14.48 6.39 -6.11
N LYS A 127 14.44 5.14 -5.63
CA LYS A 127 15.17 4.68 -4.44
C LYS A 127 16.23 3.65 -4.83
N SER A 128 17.37 3.67 -4.15
CA SER A 128 18.40 2.65 -4.36
C SER A 128 17.92 1.30 -3.81
N ASN A 129 18.24 0.22 -4.52
CA ASN A 129 17.78 -1.14 -4.20
C ASN A 129 16.25 -1.31 -4.08
N ASP A 130 15.46 -0.46 -4.75
CA ASP A 130 14.00 -0.58 -4.78
C ASP A 130 13.56 -1.95 -5.33
N GLU A 131 12.40 -2.42 -4.89
CA GLU A 131 11.85 -3.71 -5.23
C GLU A 131 11.35 -3.78 -6.69
N TYR A 132 11.16 -2.64 -7.34
CA TYR A 132 10.91 -2.54 -8.79
C TYR A 132 12.14 -2.92 -9.63
N LEU A 133 13.35 -2.62 -9.14
CA LEU A 133 14.62 -3.00 -9.78
C LEU A 133 14.88 -4.52 -9.74
N LYS A 134 14.01 -5.29 -9.05
CA LYS A 134 14.11 -6.74 -8.85
C LYS A 134 12.94 -7.47 -9.53
N MET A 135 12.42 -6.90 -10.62
CA MET A 135 11.26 -7.43 -11.35
C MET A 135 11.60 -8.18 -12.65
N GLY A 136 12.89 -8.28 -13.03
CA GLY A 136 13.31 -8.91 -14.28
C GLY A 136 13.08 -8.08 -15.55
N TYR A 137 12.43 -6.92 -15.44
CA TYR A 137 12.30 -5.93 -16.52
C TYR A 137 13.63 -5.22 -16.81
N LYS A 138 13.75 -4.67 -18.02
CA LYS A 138 14.96 -3.96 -18.47
C LYS A 138 15.18 -2.68 -17.65
N ILE A 139 16.34 -2.57 -17.00
CA ILE A 139 16.67 -1.41 -16.16
C ILE A 139 17.43 -0.38 -17.00
N ILE A 140 16.87 0.83 -17.13
CA ILE A 140 17.53 1.99 -17.71
C ILE A 140 18.00 2.89 -16.58
N ASN A 141 19.29 2.85 -16.23
CA ASN A 141 19.87 3.84 -15.31
C ASN A 141 19.95 5.19 -16.01
N ILE A 142 19.12 6.15 -15.58
CA ILE A 142 18.93 7.43 -16.27
C ILE A 142 20.21 8.27 -16.26
N LYS A 143 20.97 8.24 -15.17
CA LYS A 143 22.24 8.96 -15.03
C LYS A 143 23.26 8.60 -16.12
N ASN A 144 23.32 7.33 -16.51
CA ASN A 144 24.23 6.83 -17.55
C ASN A 144 23.65 6.94 -18.98
N ASN A 145 22.36 7.24 -19.11
CA ASN A 145 21.60 7.24 -20.37
C ASN A 145 20.70 8.48 -20.45
N LEU A 146 21.28 9.67 -20.24
CA LEU A 146 20.52 10.91 -20.28
C LEU A 146 19.92 11.14 -21.68
N ILE A 147 18.65 11.56 -21.70
CA ILE A 147 18.03 12.18 -22.86
C ILE A 147 18.57 13.61 -22.97
N ASN A 148 18.89 14.08 -24.18
CA ASN A 148 19.26 15.48 -24.38
C ASN A 148 18.02 16.36 -24.20
N PRO A 149 17.95 17.24 -23.17
CA PRO A 149 16.76 18.06 -22.95
C PRO A 149 16.50 19.04 -24.10
N PHE A 150 17.53 19.45 -24.84
CA PHE A 150 17.40 20.45 -25.90
C PHE A 150 16.78 19.90 -27.20
N ASN A 151 16.54 18.59 -27.30
CA ASN A 151 15.81 17.99 -28.42
C ASN A 151 14.32 18.42 -28.46
N ASP A 152 13.73 18.79 -27.31
CA ASP A 152 12.38 19.34 -27.19
C ASP A 152 12.41 20.53 -26.22
N VAL A 153 12.48 21.73 -26.77
CA VAL A 153 12.62 22.96 -25.99
C VAL A 153 11.36 23.27 -25.15
N ASP A 154 10.16 22.95 -25.62
CA ASP A 154 8.93 23.20 -24.87
C ASP A 154 8.81 22.24 -23.69
N SER A 155 9.22 20.97 -23.85
CA SER A 155 9.40 20.04 -22.74
C SER A 155 10.52 20.47 -21.79
N PHE A 156 11.65 20.99 -22.28
CA PHE A 156 12.73 21.53 -21.44
C PHE A 156 12.25 22.68 -20.56
N VAL A 157 11.66 23.72 -21.15
CA VAL A 157 11.17 24.91 -20.44
C VAL A 157 10.13 24.50 -19.40
N SER A 158 9.17 23.64 -19.77
CA SER A 158 8.15 23.13 -18.85
C SER A 158 8.78 22.35 -17.68
N SER A 159 9.64 21.37 -17.97
CA SER A 159 10.28 20.52 -16.95
C SER A 159 11.14 21.33 -15.98
N PHE A 160 11.83 22.37 -16.46
CA PHE A 160 12.59 23.30 -15.62
C PHE A 160 11.67 24.08 -14.67
N LEU A 161 10.61 24.69 -15.20
CA LEU A 161 9.66 25.50 -14.42
C LEU A 161 8.86 24.69 -13.39
N ILE A 162 8.64 23.39 -13.64
CA ILE A 162 8.03 22.47 -12.67
C ILE A 162 9.04 21.99 -11.62
N THR A 163 10.32 21.86 -11.98
CA THR A 163 11.36 21.41 -11.03
C THR A 163 11.65 22.45 -9.96
N PHE A 164 11.88 23.70 -10.37
CA PHE A 164 12.38 24.76 -9.51
C PHE A 164 11.24 25.68 -9.02
N SER A 165 11.13 25.87 -7.69
CA SER A 165 10.18 26.81 -7.09
C SER A 165 10.54 28.25 -7.50
N MET A 166 9.55 28.96 -8.03
CA MET A 166 9.66 30.36 -8.47
C MET A 166 9.03 31.34 -7.47
N ASP A 167 8.41 30.82 -6.40
CA ASP A 167 7.44 31.52 -5.57
C ASP A 167 8.03 32.76 -4.87
N ASN A 168 9.32 32.70 -4.56
CA ASN A 168 10.08 33.77 -3.90
C ASN A 168 10.70 34.79 -4.87
N LEU A 169 10.53 34.64 -6.20
CA LEU A 169 11.22 35.46 -7.21
C LEU A 169 10.42 36.70 -7.67
N GLY A 170 9.13 36.77 -7.34
CA GLY A 170 8.26 37.90 -7.68
C GLY A 170 8.22 38.21 -9.18
N ILE A 171 8.42 39.48 -9.54
CA ILE A 171 8.43 39.97 -10.93
C ILE A 171 9.47 39.22 -11.79
N THR A 172 10.61 38.84 -11.21
CA THR A 172 11.68 38.08 -11.89
C THR A 172 11.18 36.77 -12.49
N ALA A 173 10.20 36.12 -11.86
CA ALA A 173 9.62 34.85 -12.32
C ALA A 173 8.97 34.97 -13.72
N GLN A 174 8.48 36.16 -14.10
CA GLN A 174 7.80 36.38 -15.36
C GLN A 174 8.75 36.33 -16.58
N TYR A 175 10.03 36.63 -16.38
CA TYR A 175 11.05 36.64 -17.43
C TYR A 175 11.72 35.28 -17.65
N ILE A 176 11.67 34.38 -16.67
CA ILE A 176 12.36 33.08 -16.74
C ILE A 176 11.85 32.21 -17.92
N PRO A 177 10.53 32.06 -18.20
CA PRO A 177 10.06 31.22 -19.30
C PRO A 177 10.55 31.65 -20.69
N SER A 178 10.57 32.97 -20.99
CA SER A 178 11.06 33.48 -22.28
C SER A 178 12.57 33.38 -22.40
N LEU A 179 13.31 33.69 -21.33
CA LEU A 179 14.77 33.54 -21.32
C LEU A 179 15.21 32.08 -21.51
N LEU A 180 14.57 31.13 -20.83
CA LEU A 180 14.83 29.70 -21.03
C LEU A 180 14.55 29.28 -22.48
N MET A 181 13.41 29.69 -23.04
CA MET A 181 12.98 29.39 -24.40
C MET A 181 13.95 29.93 -25.46
N GLU A 182 14.38 31.18 -25.34
CA GLU A 182 15.33 31.82 -26.26
C GLU A 182 16.73 31.20 -26.19
N ILE A 183 17.23 30.89 -24.99
CA ILE A 183 18.58 30.34 -24.80
C ILE A 183 18.61 28.88 -25.25
N ALA A 184 17.59 28.08 -24.92
CA ALA A 184 17.50 26.69 -25.32
C ALA A 184 17.39 26.51 -26.84
N LYS A 185 16.65 27.39 -27.55
CA LYS A 185 16.60 27.40 -29.02
C LYS A 185 17.95 27.68 -29.71
N LEU A 186 18.93 28.20 -28.97
CA LEU A 186 20.29 28.47 -29.45
C LEU A 186 21.32 27.43 -28.94
N SER A 187 20.87 26.40 -28.21
CA SER A 187 21.75 25.48 -27.47
C SER A 187 21.50 24.03 -27.85
N GLY A 188 22.52 23.32 -28.34
CA GLY A 188 22.44 21.87 -28.54
C GLY A 188 22.68 21.04 -27.27
N ASP A 189 23.37 21.61 -26.28
CA ASP A 189 23.80 20.95 -25.05
C ASP A 189 23.93 21.92 -23.85
N TRP A 190 24.13 21.38 -22.64
CA TRP A 190 24.37 22.14 -21.40
C TRP A 190 25.58 23.07 -21.47
N ILE A 191 26.58 22.79 -22.32
CA ILE A 191 27.79 23.62 -22.45
C ILE A 191 27.44 24.91 -23.21
N SER A 192 26.78 24.76 -24.36
CA SER A 192 26.23 25.84 -25.18
C SER A 192 25.25 26.70 -24.38
N PHE A 193 24.34 26.05 -23.64
CA PHE A 193 23.35 26.69 -22.79
C PHE A 193 24.00 27.54 -21.68
N SER A 194 25.03 27.00 -21.01
CA SER A 194 25.79 27.73 -20.00
C SER A 194 26.55 28.91 -20.60
N ASN A 195 27.19 28.72 -21.76
CA ASN A 195 27.93 29.77 -22.46
C ASN A 195 27.03 30.94 -22.90
N GLU A 196 25.82 30.66 -23.41
CA GLU A 196 24.88 31.72 -23.79
C GLU A 196 24.25 32.43 -22.58
N ILE A 197 24.08 31.76 -21.44
CA ILE A 197 23.74 32.44 -20.17
C ILE A 197 24.85 33.42 -19.77
N GLU A 198 26.13 33.02 -19.81
CA GLU A 198 27.25 33.91 -19.46
C GLU A 198 27.41 35.07 -20.46
N SER A 199 27.16 34.81 -21.76
CA SER A 199 27.07 35.81 -22.83
C SER A 199 26.00 36.86 -22.52
N ARG A 200 24.78 36.43 -22.18
CA ARG A 200 23.67 37.33 -21.81
C ARG A 200 23.91 38.05 -20.48
N LEU A 201 24.53 37.39 -19.48
CA LEU A 201 24.91 38.03 -18.20
C LEU A 201 25.98 39.13 -18.37
N LYS A 202 26.83 39.06 -19.40
CA LYS A 202 27.79 40.12 -19.74
C LYS A 202 27.15 41.27 -20.51
N ARG A 203 26.14 40.99 -21.35
CA ARG A 203 25.47 41.97 -22.22
C ARG A 203 24.31 42.72 -21.54
N SER A 204 23.55 42.04 -20.69
CA SER A 204 22.35 42.60 -20.05
C SER A 204 22.69 43.66 -19.01
N ARG A 205 21.99 44.80 -19.07
CA ARG A 205 22.07 45.89 -18.10
C ARG A 205 20.86 45.96 -17.15
N ASP A 206 19.77 45.26 -17.44
CA ASP A 206 18.57 45.23 -16.60
C ASP A 206 18.79 44.35 -15.36
N SER A 207 18.48 44.85 -14.18
CA SER A 207 18.63 44.12 -12.91
C SER A 207 17.67 42.92 -12.82
N ILE A 208 16.48 42.98 -13.43
CA ILE A 208 15.50 41.89 -13.37
C ILE A 208 15.93 40.74 -14.28
N GLN A 209 16.23 41.01 -15.56
CA GLN A 209 16.77 40.03 -16.50
C GLN A 209 18.07 39.40 -15.99
N ARG A 210 18.98 40.18 -15.40
CA ARG A 210 20.20 39.65 -14.77
C ARG A 210 19.89 38.72 -13.60
N SER A 211 18.92 39.06 -12.76
CA SER A 211 18.49 38.21 -11.63
C SER A 211 17.87 36.89 -12.11
N ALA A 212 17.06 36.94 -13.18
CA ALA A 212 16.50 35.74 -13.82
C ALA A 212 17.60 34.83 -14.41
N LEU A 213 18.57 35.41 -15.13
CA LEU A 213 19.71 34.66 -15.68
C LEU A 213 20.60 34.05 -14.59
N LEU A 214 20.84 34.76 -13.48
CA LEU A 214 21.55 34.22 -12.31
C LEU A 214 20.79 33.06 -11.66
N PHE A 215 19.47 33.19 -11.48
CA PHE A 215 18.65 32.09 -10.96
C PHE A 215 18.72 30.85 -11.85
N ILE A 216 18.63 31.00 -13.17
CA ILE A 216 18.77 29.90 -14.12
C ILE A 216 20.15 29.25 -13.98
N LYS A 217 21.22 30.06 -13.96
CA LYS A 217 22.62 29.62 -13.81
C LYS A 217 22.87 28.82 -12.53
N GLU A 218 22.29 29.22 -11.40
CA GLU A 218 22.43 28.46 -10.15
C GLU A 218 21.56 27.19 -10.13
N SER A 219 20.36 27.24 -10.71
CA SER A 219 19.45 26.09 -10.79
C SER A 219 20.04 24.93 -11.59
N ILE A 220 20.64 25.20 -12.76
CA ILE A 220 21.24 24.15 -13.62
C ILE A 220 22.41 23.42 -12.97
N LYS A 221 23.13 24.02 -12.00
CA LYS A 221 24.18 23.32 -11.23
C LYS A 221 23.65 22.15 -10.41
N SER A 222 22.36 22.14 -10.09
CA SER A 222 21.70 21.03 -9.40
C SER A 222 21.18 19.94 -10.35
N LEU A 223 21.22 20.17 -11.67
CA LEU A 223 20.89 19.14 -12.66
C LEU A 223 22.15 18.34 -13.01
N TYR A 224 21.97 17.05 -13.30
CA TYR A 224 23.08 16.22 -13.75
C TYR A 224 23.29 16.39 -15.26
N ASN A 225 24.51 16.73 -15.67
CA ASN A 225 24.90 17.15 -17.02
C ASN A 225 25.92 16.21 -17.68
N GLY A 226 25.82 14.90 -17.40
CA GLY A 226 26.68 13.86 -18.00
C GLY A 226 26.34 13.52 -19.45
N ASN A 227 26.94 12.44 -19.96
CA ASN A 227 26.80 12.02 -21.35
C ASN A 227 25.36 11.70 -21.76
N TYR A 228 24.83 12.41 -22.77
CA TYR A 228 23.59 12.03 -23.43
C TYR A 228 23.84 10.84 -24.36
N LYS A 229 23.69 9.61 -23.84
CA LYS A 229 23.59 8.42 -24.68
C LYS A 229 22.18 8.23 -25.25
N GLY A 230 21.17 8.87 -24.62
CA GLY A 230 19.77 8.58 -24.88
C GLY A 230 19.39 7.12 -24.60
N PHE A 231 18.17 6.77 -24.99
CA PHE A 231 17.69 5.40 -25.15
C PHE A 231 16.43 5.42 -26.02
N GLU A 232 16.11 4.29 -26.64
CA GLU A 232 14.90 4.11 -27.42
C GLU A 232 13.77 3.53 -26.54
N LEU A 233 12.54 4.03 -26.70
CA LEU A 233 11.35 3.38 -26.19
C LEU A 233 11.01 2.19 -27.09
N LYS A 234 11.34 0.98 -26.63
CA LYS A 234 11.06 -0.28 -27.33
C LYS A 234 9.81 -0.96 -26.77
N ASP A 235 9.26 -1.90 -27.52
CA ASP A 235 8.10 -2.72 -27.13
C ASP A 235 8.45 -3.80 -26.09
N GLU A 236 9.16 -3.41 -25.02
CA GLU A 236 9.56 -4.22 -23.89
C GLU A 236 9.35 -3.44 -22.58
N SER A 237 9.04 -4.13 -21.48
CA SER A 237 8.78 -3.45 -20.20
C SER A 237 10.08 -2.94 -19.55
N MET A 238 10.08 -1.68 -19.13
CA MET A 238 11.27 -0.97 -18.63
C MET A 238 11.08 -0.41 -17.22
N VAL A 239 12.17 -0.40 -16.46
CA VAL A 239 12.29 0.31 -15.17
C VAL A 239 13.34 1.41 -15.32
N PHE A 240 12.90 2.65 -15.19
CA PHE A 240 13.72 3.85 -15.22
C PHE A 240 14.29 4.10 -13.82
N ASP A 241 15.60 3.93 -13.66
CA ASP A 241 16.31 4.11 -12.40
C ASP A 241 16.86 5.55 -12.28
N PHE A 242 16.21 6.32 -11.40
CA PHE A 242 16.59 7.67 -11.02
C PHE A 242 17.36 7.71 -9.68
N SER A 243 17.61 6.57 -9.02
CA SER A 243 18.13 6.52 -7.65
C SER A 243 19.54 7.11 -7.45
N SER A 244 20.30 7.24 -8.55
CA SER A 244 21.66 7.78 -8.59
C SER A 244 21.73 9.30 -8.84
N LEU A 245 20.57 9.97 -8.92
CA LEU A 245 20.38 11.41 -9.12
C LEU A 245 19.88 12.11 -7.84
N ASN A 246 20.16 13.40 -7.69
CA ASN A 246 19.58 14.22 -6.62
C ASN A 246 18.11 14.59 -6.93
N LEU A 247 17.35 15.05 -5.92
CA LEU A 247 15.90 15.29 -6.04
C LEU A 247 15.49 16.22 -7.19
N ASN A 248 16.25 17.29 -7.47
CA ASN A 248 15.93 18.21 -8.57
C ASN A 248 16.11 17.51 -9.92
N ALA A 249 17.23 16.81 -10.09
CA ALA A 249 17.48 16.00 -11.28
C ALA A 249 16.48 14.82 -11.42
N GLN A 250 16.02 14.22 -10.32
CA GLN A 250 14.95 13.21 -10.34
C GLN A 250 13.66 13.79 -10.91
N ILE A 251 13.18 14.93 -10.41
CA ILE A 251 11.94 15.57 -10.89
C ILE A 251 12.08 16.01 -12.35
N PHE A 252 13.17 16.70 -12.69
CA PHE A 252 13.43 17.26 -14.01
C PHE A 252 13.48 16.18 -15.11
N TYR A 253 14.25 15.11 -14.90
CA TYR A 253 14.33 14.03 -15.89
C TYR A 253 13.09 13.12 -15.89
N THR A 254 12.30 13.08 -14.81
CA THR A 254 10.96 12.45 -14.84
C THR A 254 9.99 13.25 -15.70
N GLU A 255 9.90 14.58 -15.55
CA GLU A 255 9.06 15.43 -16.41
C GLU A 255 9.39 15.25 -17.90
N LEU A 256 10.68 15.33 -18.25
CA LEU A 256 11.15 15.14 -19.62
C LEU A 256 10.79 13.76 -20.18
N LEU A 257 11.06 12.70 -19.42
CA LEU A 257 10.77 11.33 -19.86
C LEU A 257 9.26 11.07 -19.98
N LEU A 258 8.45 11.58 -19.05
CA LEU A 258 6.99 11.47 -19.15
C LEU A 258 6.43 12.24 -20.34
N ARG A 259 6.97 13.42 -20.69
CA ARG A 259 6.59 14.16 -21.92
C ARG A 259 7.00 13.40 -23.17
N MET A 260 8.21 12.83 -23.21
CA MET A 260 8.67 12.00 -24.34
C MET A 260 7.80 10.75 -24.53
N ILE A 261 7.46 10.05 -23.44
CA ILE A 261 6.55 8.88 -23.47
C ILE A 261 5.14 9.31 -23.87
N TRP A 262 4.62 10.43 -23.36
CA TRP A 262 3.28 10.91 -23.70
C TRP A 262 3.15 11.27 -25.19
N ASN A 263 4.17 11.91 -25.75
CA ASN A 263 4.25 12.23 -27.18
C ASN A 263 4.33 10.95 -28.04
N ASP A 264 5.10 9.93 -27.62
CA ASP A 264 5.13 8.63 -28.30
C ASP A 264 3.76 7.91 -28.27
N LEU A 265 3.15 7.80 -27.09
CA LEU A 265 1.85 7.13 -26.90
C LEU A 265 0.72 7.80 -27.70
N SER A 266 0.70 9.13 -27.74
CA SER A 266 -0.31 9.89 -28.47
C SER A 266 -0.26 9.63 -29.98
N ASN A 267 0.95 9.45 -30.52
CA ASN A 267 1.18 9.16 -31.94
C ASN A 267 1.00 7.67 -32.28
N ASN A 268 1.62 6.78 -31.51
CA ASN A 268 1.73 5.35 -31.80
C ASN A 268 0.64 4.48 -31.17
N ARG A 269 -0.21 5.04 -30.29
CA ARG A 269 -1.39 4.39 -29.66
C ARG A 269 -1.12 3.05 -28.95
N LYS A 270 0.12 2.80 -28.52
CA LYS A 270 0.52 1.59 -27.80
C LYS A 270 -0.11 1.58 -26.41
N LYS A 271 -0.75 0.48 -26.00
CA LYS A 271 -1.31 0.34 -24.65
C LYS A 271 -0.20 0.08 -23.63
N CYS A 272 -0.05 0.96 -22.64
CA CYS A 272 0.93 0.78 -21.56
C CYS A 272 0.38 1.11 -20.16
N ILE A 273 1.06 0.61 -19.14
CA ILE A 273 0.98 1.07 -17.75
C ILE A 273 2.15 2.01 -17.49
N ILE A 274 1.87 3.30 -17.22
CA ILE A 274 2.84 4.21 -16.62
C ILE A 274 2.74 4.04 -15.10
N CYS A 275 3.84 3.66 -14.45
CA CYS A 275 3.89 3.41 -13.01
C CYS A 275 4.82 4.39 -12.29
N ILE A 276 4.27 5.19 -11.37
CA ILE A 276 5.03 6.23 -10.63
C ILE A 276 4.82 6.05 -9.12
N ASP A 277 5.87 5.69 -8.38
CA ASP A 277 5.87 5.72 -6.91
C ASP A 277 6.26 7.13 -6.38
N GLU A 278 5.90 7.44 -5.13
CA GLU A 278 6.05 8.77 -4.49
C GLU A 278 5.46 9.93 -5.34
N ALA A 279 4.24 9.75 -5.85
CA ALA A 279 3.53 10.63 -6.79
C ALA A 279 3.49 12.12 -6.42
N HIS A 280 3.52 12.45 -5.12
CA HIS A 280 3.53 13.84 -4.61
C HIS A 280 4.66 14.70 -5.18
N ARG A 281 5.74 14.08 -5.68
CA ARG A 281 6.86 14.76 -6.36
C ARG A 281 6.45 15.43 -7.68
N MET A 282 5.38 14.95 -8.31
CA MET A 282 4.92 15.33 -9.65
C MET A 282 3.66 16.22 -9.62
N LEU A 283 3.44 16.95 -8.53
CA LEU A 283 2.23 17.78 -8.32
C LEU A 283 2.50 19.29 -8.35
N LYS A 284 3.73 19.70 -8.70
CA LYS A 284 4.09 21.12 -8.81
C LYS A 284 3.45 21.77 -10.04
N SER A 285 3.24 23.08 -9.96
CA SER A 285 2.78 23.95 -11.04
C SER A 285 3.36 25.36 -10.87
N PHE A 286 3.45 26.11 -11.97
CA PHE A 286 3.91 27.50 -11.99
C PHE A 286 3.17 28.28 -13.09
N GLY A 287 2.25 29.17 -12.69
CA GLY A 287 1.43 29.95 -13.63
C GLY A 287 0.61 29.06 -14.56
N ARG A 288 0.89 29.12 -15.87
CA ARG A 288 0.25 28.25 -16.88
C ARG A 288 0.89 26.86 -17.02
N TYR A 289 2.05 26.63 -16.41
CA TYR A 289 2.81 25.39 -16.53
C TYR A 289 2.38 24.43 -15.41
N HIS A 290 2.04 23.20 -15.75
CA HIS A 290 1.82 22.11 -14.79
C HIS A 290 2.62 20.86 -15.17
N SER A 291 2.82 19.98 -14.19
CA SER A 291 3.38 18.65 -14.45
C SER A 291 2.56 17.90 -15.50
N ILE A 292 3.25 17.24 -16.42
CA ILE A 292 2.66 16.36 -17.44
C ILE A 292 1.84 15.21 -16.81
N TYR A 293 2.16 14.84 -15.56
CA TYR A 293 1.40 13.87 -14.77
C TYR A 293 -0.09 14.24 -14.66
N VAL A 294 -0.43 15.53 -14.63
CA VAL A 294 -1.83 16.01 -14.52
C VAL A 294 -2.62 15.76 -15.82
N GLU A 295 -1.96 15.91 -16.97
CA GLU A 295 -2.51 15.62 -18.30
C GLU A 295 -2.68 14.11 -18.47
N ILE A 296 -1.59 13.36 -18.24
CA ILE A 296 -1.56 11.88 -18.27
C ILE A 296 -2.67 11.30 -17.39
N ALA A 297 -2.85 11.77 -16.15
CA ALA A 297 -3.88 11.26 -15.25
C ALA A 297 -5.31 11.39 -15.81
N ARG A 298 -5.58 12.44 -16.59
CA ARG A 298 -6.89 12.69 -17.22
C ARG A 298 -7.08 11.89 -18.52
N GLU A 299 -6.06 11.87 -19.37
CA GLU A 299 -6.20 11.54 -20.79
C GLU A 299 -5.64 10.16 -21.17
N ILE A 300 -4.77 9.54 -20.34
CA ILE A 300 -4.15 8.23 -20.65
C ILE A 300 -5.17 7.11 -20.94
N ARG A 301 -6.45 7.27 -20.57
CA ARG A 301 -7.52 6.28 -20.79
C ARG A 301 -7.67 5.83 -22.25
N ALA A 302 -7.27 6.67 -23.21
CA ALA A 302 -7.26 6.31 -24.64
C ALA A 302 -6.04 5.47 -25.06
N PHE A 303 -4.96 5.50 -24.28
CA PHE A 303 -3.63 4.97 -24.62
C PHE A 303 -3.06 3.99 -23.56
N GLY A 304 -3.77 3.73 -22.46
CA GLY A 304 -3.21 2.92 -21.36
C GLY A 304 -3.82 3.21 -20.00
N LYS A 305 -2.98 3.06 -18.97
CA LYS A 305 -3.33 3.10 -17.54
C LYS A 305 -2.25 3.87 -16.76
N LEU A 306 -2.64 4.82 -15.91
CA LEU A 306 -1.73 5.44 -14.93
C LEU A 306 -1.89 4.74 -13.58
N TRP A 307 -0.84 4.10 -13.11
CA TRP A 307 -0.76 3.46 -11.80
C TRP A 307 0.23 4.22 -10.93
N THR A 308 -0.16 4.56 -9.70
CA THR A 308 0.67 5.45 -8.89
C THR A 308 0.48 5.24 -7.39
N SER A 309 1.49 5.60 -6.61
CA SER A 309 1.44 5.54 -5.14
C SER A 309 2.02 6.77 -4.47
N THR A 310 1.42 7.18 -3.35
CA THR A 310 1.96 8.24 -2.47
C THR A 310 1.72 7.90 -1.00
N GLN A 311 2.18 8.74 -0.07
CA GLN A 311 2.09 8.48 1.37
C GLN A 311 0.78 9.00 1.96
N ASN A 312 0.44 10.28 1.76
CA ASN A 312 -0.82 10.84 2.23
C ASN A 312 -1.83 10.84 1.09
N TYR A 313 -3.05 10.37 1.35
CA TYR A 313 -4.16 10.53 0.41
C TYR A 313 -4.46 12.02 0.13
N SER A 314 -4.15 12.91 1.07
CA SER A 314 -4.25 14.37 0.94
C SER A 314 -3.20 15.02 0.03
N ASP A 315 -2.15 14.30 -0.39
CA ASP A 315 -1.07 14.88 -1.24
C ASP A 315 -1.60 15.32 -2.61
N LEU A 316 -2.56 14.58 -3.18
CA LEU A 316 -3.18 14.86 -4.49
C LEU A 316 -4.46 15.68 -4.31
N ASP A 317 -4.69 16.69 -5.16
CA ASP A 317 -5.97 17.41 -5.16
C ASP A 317 -7.14 16.56 -5.66
N ASP A 318 -8.38 16.93 -5.27
CA ASP A 318 -9.61 16.26 -5.69
C ASP A 318 -9.75 16.19 -7.22
N SER A 319 -9.27 17.20 -7.96
CA SER A 319 -9.28 17.25 -9.43
C SER A 319 -8.39 16.17 -10.09
N ILE A 320 -7.37 15.69 -9.37
CA ILE A 320 -6.44 14.63 -9.78
C ILE A 320 -6.91 13.29 -9.21
N ARG A 321 -7.25 13.22 -7.90
CA ARG A 321 -7.79 12.01 -7.25
C ARG A 321 -9.00 11.46 -7.99
N ASN A 322 -9.92 12.31 -8.46
CA ASN A 322 -11.11 11.88 -9.18
C ASN A 322 -10.83 11.21 -10.54
N GLN A 323 -9.58 11.26 -11.05
CA GLN A 323 -9.25 10.61 -12.32
C GLN A 323 -8.96 9.11 -12.19
N PHE A 324 -8.72 8.61 -10.99
CA PHE A 324 -8.44 7.21 -10.68
C PHE A 324 -9.73 6.49 -10.31
N ALA A 325 -10.23 5.56 -11.14
CA ALA A 325 -11.43 4.81 -10.78
C ALA A 325 -11.18 3.79 -9.66
N THR A 326 -9.93 3.36 -9.45
CA THR A 326 -9.53 2.46 -8.35
C THR A 326 -8.60 3.21 -7.39
N GLN A 327 -8.94 3.23 -6.10
CA GLN A 327 -8.22 4.01 -5.10
C GLN A 327 -7.96 3.16 -3.86
N PHE A 328 -6.88 2.38 -3.89
CA PHE A 328 -6.50 1.46 -2.84
C PHE A 328 -5.91 2.21 -1.63
N ILE A 329 -6.62 2.17 -0.51
CA ILE A 329 -6.28 2.86 0.74
C ILE A 329 -5.80 1.85 1.76
N PHE A 330 -4.54 1.98 2.19
CA PHE A 330 -3.99 1.33 3.39
C PHE A 330 -4.15 2.24 4.61
N ASN A 331 -3.72 1.75 5.79
CA ASN A 331 -3.81 2.52 7.05
C ASN A 331 -3.17 3.92 6.98
N THR A 332 -3.93 4.92 7.46
CA THR A 332 -3.46 6.29 7.70
C THR A 332 -4.06 6.87 8.98
N VAL A 333 -3.27 7.70 9.66
CA VAL A 333 -3.66 8.46 10.86
C VAL A 333 -3.60 9.97 10.64
N ASN A 334 -3.36 10.40 9.39
CA ASN A 334 -3.31 11.81 9.01
C ASN A 334 -4.74 12.36 8.92
N GLU A 335 -5.07 13.37 9.75
CA GLU A 335 -6.41 13.95 9.82
C GLU A 335 -6.86 14.57 8.47
N ASN A 336 -5.94 15.03 7.62
CA ASN A 336 -6.27 15.52 6.28
C ASN A 336 -6.66 14.37 5.33
N ASP A 337 -5.98 13.23 5.38
CA ASP A 337 -6.39 12.01 4.67
C ASP A 337 -7.77 11.57 5.12
N LEU A 338 -7.95 11.47 6.44
CA LEU A 338 -9.16 10.97 7.08
C LEU A 338 -10.37 11.83 6.72
N ARG A 339 -10.23 13.16 6.67
CA ARG A 339 -11.27 14.08 6.16
C ARG A 339 -11.51 13.96 4.66
N ALA A 340 -10.45 13.79 3.86
CA ALA A 340 -10.60 13.61 2.42
C ALA A 340 -11.28 12.27 2.04
N LEU A 341 -11.14 11.24 2.89
CA LEU A 341 -11.86 9.97 2.79
C LEU A 341 -13.30 10.06 3.32
N GLU A 342 -13.51 10.79 4.42
CA GLU A 342 -14.84 11.08 5.00
C GLU A 342 -15.78 11.81 4.02
N LYS A 343 -15.23 12.68 3.15
CA LYS A 343 -15.97 13.29 2.02
C LYS A 343 -16.55 12.28 1.02
N ILE A 344 -16.03 11.05 0.97
CA ILE A 344 -16.50 9.98 0.06
C ILE A 344 -17.51 9.10 0.78
N ASP A 345 -17.17 8.62 1.98
CA ASP A 345 -18.08 7.94 2.90
C ASP A 345 -17.53 8.01 4.34
N GLU A 346 -18.37 8.32 5.33
CA GLU A 346 -18.00 8.35 6.76
C GLU A 346 -17.28 7.06 7.20
N LYS A 347 -17.69 5.89 6.69
CA LYS A 347 -17.10 4.58 7.03
C LYS A 347 -15.65 4.46 6.59
N LEU A 348 -15.24 5.13 5.50
CA LEU A 348 -13.84 5.09 5.03
C LEU A 348 -12.88 5.71 6.04
N ARG A 349 -13.30 6.76 6.76
CA ARG A 349 -12.51 7.36 7.86
C ARG A 349 -12.20 6.32 8.95
N TYR A 350 -13.23 5.63 9.42
CA TYR A 350 -13.08 4.61 10.48
C TYR A 350 -12.30 3.38 10.02
N ALA A 351 -12.54 2.93 8.78
CA ALA A 351 -11.80 1.83 8.18
C ALA A 351 -10.31 2.17 8.01
N ALA A 352 -9.97 3.25 7.31
CA ALA A 352 -8.58 3.63 7.05
C ALA A 352 -7.79 3.95 8.34
N TYR A 353 -8.43 4.48 9.39
CA TYR A 353 -7.80 4.68 10.68
C TYR A 353 -7.47 3.36 11.42
N THR A 354 -8.35 2.35 11.31
CA THR A 354 -8.22 1.09 12.07
C THR A 354 -7.65 -0.09 11.27
N MET A 355 -7.41 0.10 9.97
CA MET A 355 -6.99 -0.95 9.04
C MET A 355 -5.68 -1.64 9.46
N PRO A 356 -5.61 -2.99 9.47
CA PRO A 356 -4.37 -3.70 9.75
C PRO A 356 -3.30 -3.49 8.66
N ARG A 357 -2.04 -3.76 9.02
CA ARG A 357 -0.93 -3.78 8.06
C ARG A 357 -1.17 -4.83 6.98
N HIS A 358 -0.83 -4.51 5.73
CA HIS A 358 -1.04 -5.35 4.53
C HIS A 358 -2.51 -5.62 4.15
N VAL A 359 -3.46 -5.00 4.86
CA VAL A 359 -4.87 -4.89 4.46
C VAL A 359 -5.09 -3.53 3.78
N PHE A 360 -5.94 -3.51 2.75
CA PHE A 360 -6.36 -2.29 2.06
C PHE A 360 -7.86 -2.35 1.73
N THR A 361 -8.51 -1.19 1.57
CA THR A 361 -9.83 -1.06 0.94
C THR A 361 -9.70 -0.33 -0.39
N ASP A 362 -10.75 -0.32 -1.20
CA ASP A 362 -10.89 0.61 -2.32
C ASP A 362 -11.89 1.73 -1.95
N ALA A 363 -11.46 2.99 -1.96
CA ALA A 363 -12.33 4.14 -1.69
C ALA A 363 -13.38 4.37 -2.80
N ARG A 364 -13.22 3.73 -3.96
CA ARG A 364 -14.17 3.76 -5.09
C ARG A 364 -14.85 2.41 -5.31
N TYR A 365 -15.03 1.64 -4.24
CA TYR A 365 -15.87 0.44 -4.29
C TYR A 365 -17.35 0.81 -4.52
N GLU A 366 -18.01 0.14 -5.48
CA GLU A 366 -19.37 0.50 -5.92
C GLU A 366 -20.39 0.55 -4.78
N TRP A 367 -20.26 -0.35 -3.79
CA TRP A 367 -21.17 -0.47 -2.65
C TRP A 367 -20.58 0.04 -1.34
N ILE A 368 -19.66 1.01 -1.40
CA ILE A 368 -19.01 1.60 -0.20
C ILE A 368 -20.01 2.12 0.84
N TYR A 369 -21.16 2.63 0.36
CA TYR A 369 -22.28 3.07 1.18
C TYR A 369 -22.94 1.96 2.01
N LYS A 370 -22.84 0.69 1.57
CA LYS A 370 -23.29 -0.51 2.30
C LYS A 370 -22.18 -1.10 3.16
N THR A 371 -20.97 -1.22 2.62
CA THR A 371 -19.84 -1.90 3.29
C THR A 371 -18.49 -1.44 2.76
N VAL A 372 -17.50 -1.36 3.64
CA VAL A 372 -16.09 -1.14 3.27
C VAL A 372 -15.39 -2.50 3.19
N PRO A 373 -14.95 -2.97 2.01
CA PRO A 373 -14.30 -4.27 1.87
C PRO A 373 -12.84 -4.25 2.35
N GLU A 374 -12.45 -5.24 3.15
CA GLU A 374 -11.04 -5.48 3.52
C GLU A 374 -10.41 -6.48 2.55
N PHE A 375 -9.46 -6.03 1.73
CA PHE A 375 -8.65 -6.85 0.82
C PHE A 375 -7.29 -7.18 1.46
N THR A 376 -6.80 -8.40 1.28
CA THR A 376 -5.50 -8.87 1.80
C THR A 376 -4.72 -9.60 0.70
N LEU A 377 -3.45 -9.24 0.50
CA LEU A 377 -2.64 -9.77 -0.60
C LEU A 377 -1.75 -10.96 -0.20
N TYR A 378 -2.26 -12.17 -0.44
CA TYR A 378 -1.52 -13.44 -0.35
C TYR A 378 -0.67 -13.69 -1.59
N TRP A 379 0.42 -12.93 -1.72
CA TRP A 379 1.40 -13.06 -2.80
C TRP A 379 2.83 -13.17 -2.28
N PHE A 380 3.64 -13.98 -2.95
CA PHE A 380 5.07 -14.17 -2.70
C PHE A 380 5.83 -13.93 -4.04
N PRO A 381 6.74 -12.96 -4.12
CA PRO A 381 7.54 -12.76 -5.32
C PRO A 381 8.56 -13.89 -5.51
N VAL A 382 8.67 -14.42 -6.73
CA VAL A 382 9.81 -15.25 -7.14
C VAL A 382 11.05 -14.37 -7.18
N ASN A 383 12.15 -14.82 -6.54
CA ASN A 383 13.36 -14.03 -6.39
C ASN A 383 14.38 -14.37 -7.49
N TYR A 384 14.30 -13.66 -8.62
CA TYR A 384 15.03 -13.98 -9.86
C TYR A 384 16.55 -14.07 -9.72
N ASN A 385 17.17 -13.35 -8.77
CA ASN A 385 18.63 -13.30 -8.59
C ASN A 385 19.29 -14.65 -8.21
N ASN A 386 18.52 -15.72 -8.04
CA ASN A 386 18.99 -17.08 -7.74
C ASN A 386 18.74 -18.09 -8.89
N LEU A 387 18.43 -17.63 -10.11
CA LEU A 387 17.98 -18.51 -11.23
C LEU A 387 18.88 -18.45 -12.49
N ASN A 388 20.19 -18.23 -12.31
CA ASN A 388 21.16 -18.15 -13.41
C ASN A 388 21.67 -19.55 -13.88
N ASP A 389 20.76 -20.41 -14.35
CA ASP A 389 21.09 -21.71 -14.97
C ASP A 389 20.15 -21.97 -16.15
N ASP A 390 20.62 -22.68 -17.19
CA ASP A 390 19.83 -22.96 -18.42
C ASP A 390 18.58 -23.84 -18.18
N LYS A 391 18.45 -24.47 -17.00
CA LYS A 391 17.19 -25.09 -16.55
C LYS A 391 16.06 -24.08 -16.29
N SER A 392 16.35 -22.78 -16.30
CA SER A 392 15.39 -21.71 -15.96
C SER A 392 14.25 -21.55 -16.97
N ASP A 393 14.52 -21.58 -18.28
CA ASP A 393 13.48 -21.38 -19.31
C ASP A 393 12.41 -22.49 -19.27
N ASN A 394 12.80 -23.75 -19.06
CA ASN A 394 11.82 -24.82 -18.83
C ASN A 394 10.98 -24.56 -17.57
N LYS A 395 11.61 -24.14 -16.46
CA LYS A 395 10.91 -23.82 -15.20
C LYS A 395 9.98 -22.60 -15.36
N ILE A 396 10.30 -21.64 -16.23
CA ILE A 396 9.45 -20.48 -16.59
C ILE A 396 8.28 -20.92 -17.50
N ASN A 397 8.52 -21.78 -18.48
CA ASN A 397 7.47 -22.28 -19.39
C ASN A 397 6.45 -23.17 -18.66
N ILE A 398 6.88 -23.98 -17.69
CA ILE A 398 5.98 -24.71 -16.77
C ILE A 398 5.07 -23.72 -16.03
N ILE A 399 5.63 -22.64 -15.44
CA ILE A 399 4.86 -21.61 -14.72
C ILE A 399 3.90 -20.82 -15.64
N ARG A 400 4.21 -20.63 -16.93
CA ARG A 400 3.25 -20.08 -17.92
C ARG A 400 2.12 -21.07 -18.22
N SER A 401 2.46 -22.33 -18.53
CA SER A 401 1.46 -23.37 -18.83
C SER A 401 0.45 -23.61 -17.69
N LEU A 402 0.86 -23.31 -16.45
CA LEU A 402 0.04 -23.33 -15.25
C LEU A 402 -1.01 -22.19 -15.17
N LYS A 403 -0.85 -21.11 -15.93
CA LYS A 403 -1.84 -20.02 -16.04
C LYS A 403 -2.86 -20.23 -17.17
N GLU A 404 -2.47 -20.92 -18.25
CA GLU A 404 -3.13 -20.81 -19.55
C GLU A 404 -4.10 -21.98 -19.88
N LYS A 405 -4.15 -23.04 -19.07
CA LYS A 405 -5.01 -24.21 -19.30
C LYS A 405 -6.32 -24.17 -18.51
N PRO A 406 -7.49 -23.94 -19.14
CA PRO A 406 -8.78 -24.23 -18.52
C PRO A 406 -9.01 -25.75 -18.47
N GLY A 407 -9.14 -26.31 -17.28
CA GLY A 407 -9.35 -27.75 -17.08
C GLY A 407 -9.75 -28.07 -15.65
N THR A 408 -10.18 -29.31 -15.40
CA THR A 408 -10.55 -29.78 -14.06
C THR A 408 -9.30 -30.09 -13.24
N ILE A 409 -9.42 -30.04 -11.90
CA ILE A 409 -8.27 -30.21 -10.99
C ILE A 409 -7.56 -31.56 -11.21
N ASP A 410 -8.30 -32.62 -11.53
CA ASP A 410 -7.74 -33.95 -11.78
C ASP A 410 -7.08 -34.11 -13.17
N ASP A 411 -7.33 -33.21 -14.13
CA ASP A 411 -6.58 -33.17 -15.40
C ASP A 411 -5.19 -32.56 -15.19
N ILE A 412 -5.13 -31.50 -14.38
CA ILE A 412 -3.89 -30.86 -13.94
C ILE A 412 -3.05 -31.86 -13.13
N ARG A 413 -3.66 -32.53 -12.14
CA ARG A 413 -3.08 -33.59 -11.30
C ARG A 413 -2.29 -34.63 -12.08
N ASN A 414 -2.88 -35.19 -13.15
CA ASN A 414 -2.28 -36.29 -13.89
C ASN A 414 -1.12 -35.86 -14.80
N SER A 415 -1.06 -34.57 -15.18
CA SER A 415 -0.01 -34.04 -16.06
C SER A 415 1.26 -33.55 -15.34
N MET A 416 1.24 -33.43 -14.00
CA MET A 416 2.26 -32.71 -13.23
C MET A 416 3.12 -33.56 -12.28
N ALA A 417 2.94 -34.88 -12.25
CA ALA A 417 3.56 -35.74 -11.23
C ALA A 417 5.11 -35.78 -11.29
N SER A 418 5.70 -35.70 -12.49
CA SER A 418 7.16 -35.72 -12.71
C SER A 418 7.87 -34.49 -12.16
N ASP A 419 7.39 -33.31 -12.52
CA ASP A 419 8.12 -32.05 -12.39
C ASP A 419 8.16 -31.60 -10.92
N ILE A 420 7.12 -31.93 -10.17
CA ILE A 420 7.02 -31.73 -8.71
C ILE A 420 8.01 -32.65 -7.97
N ILE A 421 8.33 -33.84 -8.51
CA ILE A 421 9.35 -34.74 -7.94
C ILE A 421 10.76 -34.20 -8.19
N GLU A 422 11.07 -33.66 -9.38
CA GLU A 422 12.38 -33.03 -9.63
C GLU A 422 12.61 -31.83 -8.69
N LEU A 423 11.60 -30.94 -8.55
CA LEU A 423 11.68 -29.77 -7.66
C LEU A 423 11.73 -30.13 -6.16
N LYS A 424 11.28 -31.33 -5.78
CA LYS A 424 11.43 -31.89 -4.42
C LYS A 424 12.85 -32.44 -4.20
N ASN A 425 13.41 -33.13 -5.20
CA ASN A 425 14.77 -33.68 -5.14
C ASN A 425 15.83 -32.57 -5.11
N ASP A 426 15.63 -31.48 -5.86
CA ASP A 426 16.46 -30.26 -5.84
C ASP A 426 16.43 -29.50 -4.48
N ASN A 427 15.62 -29.92 -3.48
CA ASN A 427 15.36 -29.22 -2.21
C ASN A 427 14.76 -27.80 -2.34
N ILE A 428 14.37 -27.37 -3.56
CA ILE A 428 13.81 -26.04 -3.84
C ILE A 428 12.40 -25.92 -3.25
N ILE A 429 11.57 -26.96 -3.41
CA ILE A 429 10.21 -27.06 -2.86
C ILE A 429 10.16 -28.29 -1.94
N ARG A 430 9.44 -28.23 -0.81
CA ARG A 430 9.26 -29.43 0.06
C ARG A 430 7.97 -30.21 -0.20
N SER A 431 6.86 -29.52 -0.47
CA SER A 431 5.54 -30.07 -0.88
C SER A 431 4.71 -28.91 -1.50
N ILE A 432 3.50 -29.16 -1.99
CA ILE A 432 2.50 -28.15 -2.43
C ILE A 432 1.15 -28.57 -1.82
N ASP A 433 0.22 -27.65 -1.53
CA ASP A 433 -1.10 -28.01 -1.00
C ASP A 433 -1.91 -28.81 -2.02
N MET A 434 -1.88 -30.14 -1.85
CA MET A 434 -2.64 -31.12 -2.60
C MET A 434 -3.16 -32.16 -1.59
N ASP A 435 -4.46 -32.47 -1.68
CA ASP A 435 -5.16 -33.44 -0.82
C ASP A 435 -4.99 -33.29 0.72
N GLY A 436 -4.52 -32.13 1.21
CA GLY A 436 -4.58 -31.75 2.64
C GLY A 436 -3.29 -31.86 3.46
N GLU A 437 -2.11 -31.84 2.82
CA GLU A 437 -0.81 -31.61 3.48
C GLU A 437 -0.23 -30.24 3.05
N ILE A 438 0.33 -29.48 4.00
CA ILE A 438 0.69 -28.06 3.79
C ILE A 438 2.21 -27.86 3.78
N TYR A 439 2.72 -27.04 2.85
CA TYR A 439 4.16 -26.88 2.58
C TYR A 439 4.58 -25.43 2.32
N PHE A 440 5.86 -25.12 2.60
CA PHE A 440 6.42 -23.77 2.51
C PHE A 440 7.86 -23.74 1.99
N LEU A 441 8.22 -22.62 1.35
CA LEU A 441 9.58 -22.32 0.94
C LEU A 441 10.48 -22.06 2.17
N ASN A 442 11.67 -22.67 2.15
CA ASN A 442 12.58 -22.67 3.28
C ASN A 442 13.34 -21.33 3.42
N ARG A 443 12.81 -20.38 4.22
CA ARG A 443 13.60 -19.54 5.17
C ARG A 443 12.83 -18.47 5.99
N LYS A 444 11.62 -18.03 5.62
CA LYS A 444 10.82 -17.05 6.40
C LYS A 444 9.32 -17.33 6.30
N GLY A 445 8.63 -17.47 7.45
CA GLY A 445 7.17 -17.66 7.50
C GLY A 445 6.61 -18.44 8.70
N ILE A 446 7.38 -18.71 9.76
CA ILE A 446 6.97 -19.57 10.89
C ILE A 446 5.65 -19.11 11.52
N SER A 447 5.51 -17.80 11.77
CA SER A 447 4.30 -17.20 12.36
C SER A 447 3.10 -17.23 11.41
N ASP A 448 3.32 -17.08 10.11
CA ASP A 448 2.25 -17.02 9.10
C ASP A 448 1.66 -18.42 8.88
N LEU A 449 2.51 -19.45 8.84
CA LEU A 449 2.10 -20.86 8.83
C LEU A 449 1.35 -21.23 10.13
N HIS A 450 1.91 -20.89 11.29
CA HIS A 450 1.28 -21.14 12.60
C HIS A 450 -0.13 -20.55 12.65
N ARG A 451 -0.27 -19.27 12.25
CA ARG A 451 -1.57 -18.59 12.18
C ARG A 451 -2.53 -19.22 11.17
N TYR A 452 -2.06 -19.58 9.98
CA TYR A 452 -2.89 -20.23 8.95
C TYR A 452 -3.47 -21.57 9.43
N MET A 453 -2.65 -22.41 10.07
CA MET A 453 -3.11 -23.65 10.70
C MET A 453 -4.08 -23.39 11.85
N GLN A 454 -3.79 -22.40 12.71
CA GLN A 454 -4.66 -22.00 13.81
C GLN A 454 -6.06 -21.58 13.30
N ASP A 455 -6.13 -20.71 12.30
CA ASP A 455 -7.39 -20.22 11.71
C ASP A 455 -8.18 -21.34 11.00
N ILE A 456 -7.51 -22.30 10.35
CA ILE A 456 -8.17 -23.50 9.78
C ILE A 456 -8.79 -24.36 10.89
N VAL A 457 -8.04 -24.64 11.96
CA VAL A 457 -8.50 -25.52 13.04
C VAL A 457 -9.64 -24.88 13.83
N ILE A 458 -9.57 -23.57 14.12
CA ILE A 458 -10.69 -22.80 14.71
C ILE A 458 -11.94 -22.94 13.84
N LYS A 459 -11.82 -22.79 12.51
CA LYS A 459 -12.95 -22.92 11.57
C LYS A 459 -13.55 -24.33 11.58
N MET A 460 -12.73 -25.38 11.69
CA MET A 460 -13.22 -26.76 11.81
C MET A 460 -14.02 -26.99 13.11
N LEU A 461 -13.53 -26.45 14.23
CA LEU A 461 -14.17 -26.57 15.54
C LEU A 461 -15.50 -25.81 15.61
N LEU A 462 -15.52 -24.56 15.14
CA LEU A 462 -16.74 -23.74 15.08
C LEU A 462 -17.81 -24.37 14.18
N ASN A 463 -17.42 -24.94 13.03
CA ASN A 463 -18.33 -25.69 12.15
C ASN A 463 -18.88 -26.97 12.78
N LYS A 464 -18.28 -27.46 13.88
CA LYS A 464 -18.75 -28.62 14.67
C LYS A 464 -19.52 -28.20 15.93
N GLY A 465 -19.69 -26.90 16.17
CA GLY A 465 -20.44 -26.37 17.31
C GLY A 465 -19.63 -26.23 18.61
N TYR A 466 -18.32 -26.44 18.61
CA TYR A 466 -17.48 -26.21 19.79
C TYR A 466 -17.35 -24.72 20.10
N SER A 467 -17.46 -24.34 21.38
CA SER A 467 -16.93 -23.07 21.87
C SER A 467 -15.41 -23.07 21.79
N VAL A 468 -14.83 -22.00 21.24
CA VAL A 468 -13.38 -21.88 21.01
C VAL A 468 -12.86 -20.58 21.61
N SER A 469 -11.67 -20.64 22.25
CA SER A 469 -10.93 -19.47 22.72
C SER A 469 -9.44 -19.59 22.36
N GLU A 470 -8.84 -18.50 21.93
CA GLU A 470 -7.43 -18.41 21.52
C GLU A 470 -6.57 -17.88 22.68
N ALA A 471 -5.34 -18.41 22.82
CA ALA A 471 -4.33 -17.78 23.66
C ALA A 471 -3.89 -16.43 23.08
N ARG A 472 -3.54 -15.47 23.95
CA ARG A 472 -2.93 -14.20 23.51
C ARG A 472 -1.41 -14.34 23.42
N PRO A 473 -0.72 -13.59 22.53
CA PRO A 473 0.74 -13.58 22.46
C PRO A 473 1.37 -13.29 23.83
N GLY A 474 2.14 -14.26 24.35
CA GLY A 474 2.82 -14.18 25.64
C GLY A 474 2.05 -14.75 26.85
N GLU A 475 0.88 -15.38 26.67
CA GLU A 475 0.23 -16.19 27.71
C GLU A 475 0.69 -17.66 27.61
N ASP A 476 1.17 -18.29 28.70
CA ASP A 476 1.54 -19.72 28.71
C ASP A 476 0.28 -20.60 28.78
N LYS A 477 -0.43 -20.68 27.65
CA LYS A 477 -1.66 -21.43 27.41
C LYS A 477 -1.59 -22.15 26.06
N PRO A 478 -2.39 -23.20 25.83
CA PRO A 478 -2.49 -23.83 24.52
C PRO A 478 -3.00 -22.85 23.45
N ASP A 479 -2.48 -22.96 22.22
CA ASP A 479 -2.82 -22.09 21.08
C ASP A 479 -4.34 -21.96 20.86
N ILE A 480 -5.09 -23.05 21.06
CA ILE A 480 -6.55 -23.10 20.96
C ILE A 480 -7.11 -23.93 22.13
N MET A 481 -8.08 -23.38 22.85
CA MET A 481 -8.78 -24.02 23.97
C MET A 481 -10.27 -24.23 23.66
N THR A 482 -10.79 -25.44 23.88
CA THR A 482 -12.23 -25.75 23.83
C THR A 482 -12.76 -26.17 25.21
N GLU A 483 -14.05 -26.43 25.33
CA GLU A 483 -14.67 -26.92 26.56
C GLU A 483 -14.13 -28.28 27.01
N THR A 484 -13.85 -29.20 26.08
CA THR A 484 -13.49 -30.61 26.38
C THR A 484 -12.02 -30.96 26.12
N PHE A 485 -11.33 -30.27 25.22
CA PHE A 485 -9.92 -30.52 24.89
C PHE A 485 -9.16 -29.23 24.52
N ASN A 486 -7.84 -29.33 24.49
CA ASN A 486 -6.95 -28.26 24.05
C ASN A 486 -6.25 -28.65 22.75
N ILE A 487 -5.73 -27.66 22.03
CA ILE A 487 -4.96 -27.83 20.80
C ILE A 487 -3.70 -26.95 20.84
N GLU A 488 -2.61 -27.50 20.34
CA GLU A 488 -1.33 -26.83 20.10
C GLU A 488 -0.98 -26.95 18.61
N ILE A 489 -0.46 -25.89 17.99
CA ILE A 489 -0.09 -25.85 16.56
C ILE A 489 1.43 -25.94 16.42
N GLU A 490 1.94 -27.05 15.91
CA GLU A 490 3.38 -27.31 15.79
C GLU A 490 3.83 -27.36 14.33
N THR A 491 4.53 -26.32 13.92
CA THR A 491 4.96 -26.10 12.52
C THR A 491 6.24 -26.85 12.14
N GLY A 492 6.87 -27.56 13.08
CA GLY A 492 8.11 -28.32 12.86
C GLY A 492 9.39 -27.48 12.73
N PHE A 493 9.30 -26.16 12.94
CA PHE A 493 10.44 -25.23 12.92
C PHE A 493 11.04 -24.91 14.30
N LYS A 494 10.36 -25.24 15.40
CA LYS A 494 10.93 -25.18 16.75
C LYS A 494 11.83 -26.39 16.98
N HIS A 495 13.04 -26.17 17.48
CA HIS A 495 13.97 -27.26 17.82
C HIS A 495 13.76 -27.80 19.24
N ASP A 496 13.36 -26.96 20.19
CA ASP A 496 12.98 -27.37 21.54
C ASP A 496 11.47 -27.62 21.64
N LYS A 497 11.11 -28.61 22.48
CA LYS A 497 9.74 -29.07 22.79
C LYS A 497 9.43 -29.00 24.29
N SER A 498 10.36 -28.53 25.12
CA SER A 498 10.24 -28.47 26.58
C SER A 498 8.95 -27.78 27.05
N ASP A 499 8.64 -26.59 26.51
CA ASP A 499 7.42 -25.82 26.76
C ASP A 499 6.14 -26.59 26.39
N LEU A 500 6.13 -27.28 25.23
CA LEU A 500 4.99 -28.07 24.78
C LEU A 500 4.74 -29.26 25.72
N ILE A 501 5.81 -29.98 26.10
CA ILE A 501 5.74 -31.08 27.05
C ILE A 501 5.26 -30.58 28.42
N ARG A 502 5.71 -29.40 28.87
CA ARG A 502 5.24 -28.76 30.12
C ARG A 502 3.75 -28.44 30.06
N ARG A 503 3.28 -27.78 29.00
CA ARG A 503 1.85 -27.42 28.86
C ARG A 503 0.95 -28.65 28.73
N ILE A 504 1.37 -29.70 28.03
CA ILE A 504 0.62 -30.97 27.96
C ILE A 504 0.53 -31.62 29.35
N LYS A 505 1.65 -31.75 30.08
CA LYS A 505 1.68 -32.37 31.43
C LYS A 505 0.89 -31.57 32.47
N ASN A 506 0.88 -30.25 32.36
CA ASN A 506 0.17 -29.36 33.29
C ASN A 506 -1.31 -29.15 32.93
N SER A 507 -1.87 -29.90 31.97
CA SER A 507 -3.25 -29.70 31.51
C SER A 507 -4.22 -30.76 32.04
N ASN A 508 -5.29 -30.31 32.69
CA ASN A 508 -6.42 -31.17 33.10
C ASN A 508 -7.32 -31.59 31.92
N LYS A 509 -6.91 -31.33 30.68
CA LYS A 509 -7.62 -31.65 29.43
C LYS A 509 -6.69 -32.35 28.46
N LYS A 510 -7.24 -33.29 27.68
CA LYS A 510 -6.52 -33.91 26.57
C LYS A 510 -6.09 -32.82 25.58
N THR A 511 -4.83 -32.85 25.16
CA THR A 511 -4.28 -31.88 24.19
C THR A 511 -3.97 -32.60 22.88
N TYR A 512 -4.44 -32.04 21.77
CA TYR A 512 -4.16 -32.48 20.41
C TYR A 512 -3.10 -31.59 19.76
N VAL A 513 -2.05 -32.18 19.19
CA VAL A 513 -0.99 -31.43 18.49
C VAL A 513 -1.27 -31.48 17.00
N ILE A 514 -1.39 -30.32 16.35
CA ILE A 514 -1.69 -30.25 14.91
C ILE A 514 -0.44 -29.85 14.14
N VAL A 515 -0.08 -30.67 13.15
CA VAL A 515 1.15 -30.55 12.33
C VAL A 515 0.82 -30.39 10.84
N PRO A 516 1.69 -29.77 10.01
CA PRO A 516 1.36 -29.47 8.62
C PRO A 516 1.35 -30.69 7.69
N ASN A 517 2.17 -31.72 7.98
CA ASN A 517 2.33 -32.93 7.18
C ASN A 517 2.93 -34.09 8.01
N ASN A 518 3.05 -35.28 7.41
CA ASN A 518 3.58 -36.47 8.08
C ASN A 518 5.09 -36.39 8.43
N ASP A 519 5.90 -35.63 7.67
CA ASP A 519 7.33 -35.41 7.96
C ASP A 519 7.57 -34.67 9.28
N VAL A 520 6.64 -33.80 9.68
CA VAL A 520 6.67 -33.16 11.01
C VAL A 520 6.08 -34.09 12.06
N LYS A 521 5.02 -34.84 11.75
CA LYS A 521 4.34 -35.79 12.65
C LYS A 521 5.31 -36.81 13.27
N SER A 522 6.20 -37.39 12.47
CA SER A 522 7.22 -38.39 12.88
C SER A 522 8.19 -37.93 13.99
N ARG A 523 8.16 -36.64 14.35
CA ARG A 523 9.00 -36.03 15.39
C ARG A 523 8.32 -35.95 16.76
N TYR A 524 7.03 -36.31 16.88
CA TYR A 524 6.23 -36.11 18.09
C TYR A 524 5.51 -37.41 18.51
N ASN A 525 6.19 -38.56 18.37
CA ASN A 525 5.58 -39.89 18.45
C ASN A 525 4.88 -40.21 19.78
N ASP A 526 5.26 -39.55 20.88
CA ASP A 526 4.68 -39.74 22.23
C ASP A 526 3.47 -38.82 22.52
N MET A 527 2.87 -38.20 21.50
CA MET A 527 1.77 -37.22 21.64
C MET A 527 0.60 -37.54 20.71
N TYR A 528 -0.59 -37.04 21.05
CA TYR A 528 -1.79 -37.15 20.20
C TYR A 528 -1.70 -36.19 19.00
N VAL A 529 -0.89 -36.55 18.00
CA VAL A 529 -0.52 -35.70 16.88
C VAL A 529 -1.27 -36.06 15.60
N PHE A 530 -1.81 -35.05 14.93
CA PHE A 530 -2.61 -35.19 13.72
C PHE A 530 -2.18 -34.16 12.67
N THR A 531 -2.15 -34.57 11.40
CA THR A 531 -2.22 -33.60 10.30
C THR A 531 -3.59 -32.93 10.27
N ILE A 532 -3.73 -31.78 9.61
CA ILE A 532 -5.03 -31.09 9.47
C ILE A 532 -6.09 -31.98 8.79
N LYS A 533 -5.69 -32.85 7.86
CA LYS A 533 -6.57 -33.86 7.24
C LYS A 533 -7.06 -34.88 8.27
N GLU A 534 -6.14 -35.52 9.01
CA GLU A 534 -6.51 -36.52 10.01
C GLU A 534 -7.34 -35.93 11.16
N PHE A 535 -7.09 -34.68 11.54
CA PHE A 535 -7.87 -33.99 12.57
C PHE A 535 -9.29 -33.65 12.09
N LYS A 536 -9.45 -33.23 10.82
CA LYS A 536 -10.77 -33.08 10.18
C LYS A 536 -11.53 -34.40 10.18
N ASP A 537 -10.86 -35.51 9.90
CA ASP A 537 -11.48 -36.85 9.87
C ASP A 537 -11.79 -37.37 11.28
N LEU A 538 -10.97 -37.03 12.29
CA LEU A 538 -11.27 -37.27 13.70
C LEU A 538 -12.54 -36.51 14.14
N LEU A 539 -12.63 -35.21 13.82
CA LEU A 539 -13.82 -34.38 14.06
C LEU A 539 -15.06 -34.87 13.28
N ASN A 540 -14.89 -35.67 12.23
CA ASN A 540 -15.99 -36.31 11.49
C ASN A 540 -16.40 -37.67 12.08
N LYS A 541 -15.52 -38.35 12.80
CA LYS A 541 -15.80 -39.62 13.50
C LYS A 541 -16.39 -39.41 14.90
N ILE A 542 -16.08 -38.28 15.55
CA ILE A 542 -16.77 -37.84 16.76
C ILE A 542 -18.19 -37.42 16.38
N LYS A 543 -19.18 -38.24 16.77
CA LYS A 543 -20.59 -37.81 16.85
C LYS A 543 -20.78 -36.94 18.09
N ASN A 544 -21.75 -36.03 18.01
CA ASN A 544 -22.34 -35.35 19.17
C ASN A 544 -23.15 -36.36 20.01
#